data_AF-A0A1I4U7J5-F1
#
_entry.id   AF-A0A1I4U7J5-F1
#
_cell.length_a   1.000
_cell.length_b   1.000
_cell.length_c   1.000
_cell.angle_alpha   90.00
_cell.angle_beta   90.00
_cell.angle_gamma   90.00
#
_symmetry.space_group_name_H-M   'P 1'
#
loop_
_entity.id
_entity.type
_entity.pdbx_description
1 polymer ?
#
loop_
_entity_poly.entity_id
_entity_poly.type
_entity_poly.pdbx_seq_one_letter_code
_entity_poly.pdbx_strand_id
1 'polypeptide(L)'
;MRGDYSYSDPIPGAVCCLSCGRVSMGMTWSQTEAAVASVNAQRRPGEPPIGPAYFRCCPTPRYRPAVIGDVPDGCTISGVLTEGYMEGPPQI
;
A
#
# COMPACT_ATOMS: atom_id res chain seq x y z
N MET A 1 10.91 -31.53 -9.24
CA MET A 1 10.09 -31.25 -8.04
C MET A 1 9.63 -29.81 -8.15
N ARG A 2 8.36 -29.58 -8.53
CA ARG A 2 7.77 -28.24 -8.44
C ARG A 2 7.41 -28.08 -6.97
N GLY A 3 8.14 -27.22 -6.25
CA GLY A 3 7.79 -26.90 -4.87
C GLY A 3 6.37 -26.37 -4.84
N ASP A 4 5.54 -26.93 -3.98
CA ASP A 4 4.20 -26.44 -3.73
C ASP A 4 4.33 -25.03 -3.14
N TYR A 5 4.24 -24.01 -3.99
CA TYR A 5 4.10 -22.64 -3.51
C TYR A 5 2.75 -22.57 -2.82
N SER A 6 2.77 -22.54 -1.50
CA SER A 6 1.59 -22.26 -0.70
C SER A 6 1.35 -20.75 -0.70
N TYR A 7 0.09 -20.39 -0.96
CA TYR A 7 -0.35 -19.01 -1.03
C TYR A 7 -1.39 -18.79 0.06
N SER A 8 -1.22 -17.71 0.80
CA SER A 8 -2.15 -17.32 1.84
C SER A 8 -3.36 -16.65 1.22
N ASP A 9 -4.51 -16.84 1.86
CA ASP A 9 -5.68 -16.02 1.57
C ASP A 9 -5.33 -14.54 1.82
N PRO A 10 -5.60 -13.65 0.84
CA PRO A 10 -5.36 -12.23 1.04
C PRO A 10 -6.24 -11.69 2.16
N ILE A 11 -5.64 -10.88 3.03
CA ILE A 11 -6.37 -10.18 4.10
C ILE A 11 -7.44 -9.27 3.47
N PRO A 12 -8.65 -9.14 4.06
CA PRO A 12 -9.67 -8.22 3.56
C PRO A 12 -9.13 -6.80 3.39
N GLY A 13 -9.35 -6.23 2.20
CA GLY A 13 -8.82 -4.91 1.84
C GLY A 13 -7.39 -4.91 1.29
N ALA A 14 -6.73 -6.08 1.19
CA ALA A 14 -5.46 -6.17 0.47
C ALA A 14 -5.66 -5.98 -1.04
N VAL A 15 -4.69 -5.32 -1.68
CA VAL A 15 -4.68 -5.10 -3.12
C VAL A 15 -3.34 -5.52 -3.72
N CYS A 16 -3.40 -5.96 -4.97
CA CYS A 16 -2.22 -6.28 -5.78
C CYS A 16 -1.91 -5.13 -6.73
N CYS A 17 -0.68 -4.62 -6.69
CA CYS A 17 -0.18 -3.63 -7.64
C CYS A 17 0.16 -4.32 -8.96
N LEU A 18 -0.61 -4.06 -10.01
CA LEU A 18 -0.40 -4.60 -11.34
C LEU A 18 0.88 -4.06 -12.02
N SER A 19 1.48 -2.99 -11.49
CA SER A 19 2.74 -2.44 -12.01
C SER A 19 3.97 -3.23 -11.57
N CYS A 20 3.95 -3.83 -10.37
CA CYS A 20 5.12 -4.50 -9.80
C CYS A 20 4.83 -5.86 -9.15
N GLY A 21 3.57 -6.30 -9.12
CA GLY A 21 3.13 -7.57 -8.53
C GLY A 21 3.12 -7.61 -7.01
N ARG A 22 3.43 -6.51 -6.31
CA ARG A 22 3.42 -6.47 -4.84
C ARG A 22 2.00 -6.38 -4.30
N VAL A 23 1.75 -7.11 -3.21
CA VAL A 23 0.53 -7.00 -2.42
C VAL A 23 0.74 -6.04 -1.26
N SER A 24 -0.25 -5.21 -0.99
CA SER A 24 -0.22 -4.23 0.10
C SER A 24 -1.63 -3.99 0.64
N MET A 25 -1.74 -3.37 1.81
CA MET A 25 -3.04 -3.03 2.39
C MET A 25 -3.64 -1.78 1.75
N GLY A 26 -4.94 -1.87 1.46
CA GLY A 26 -5.93 -0.81 1.33
C GLY A 26 -5.74 0.36 2.31
N MET A 27 -5.43 1.57 1.85
CA MET A 27 -5.53 2.79 2.66
C MET A 27 -6.25 3.89 1.90
N THR A 28 -7.21 4.52 2.56
CA THR A 28 -7.85 5.77 2.13
C THR A 28 -6.88 6.94 2.23
N TRP A 29 -7.26 8.08 1.63
CA TRP A 29 -6.50 9.33 1.78
C TRP A 29 -6.36 9.74 3.26
N SER A 30 -7.44 9.72 4.03
CA SER A 30 -7.43 10.08 5.46
C SER A 30 -6.57 9.15 6.32
N GLN A 31 -6.59 7.84 6.04
CA GLN A 31 -5.69 6.88 6.69
C GLN A 31 -4.23 7.15 6.34
N THR A 32 -3.96 7.56 5.11
CA THR A 32 -2.61 7.91 4.66
C THR A 32 -2.12 9.20 5.31
N GLU A 33 -2.96 10.22 5.44
CA GLU A 33 -2.61 11.45 6.17
C GLU A 33 -2.28 11.15 7.64
N ALA A 34 -3.08 10.31 8.30
CA ALA A 34 -2.81 9.87 9.67
C ALA A 34 -1.48 9.09 9.76
N ALA A 35 -1.20 8.22 8.79
CA ALA A 35 0.07 7.48 8.73
C ALA A 35 1.28 8.40 8.49
N VAL A 36 1.15 9.39 7.59
CA VAL A 36 2.16 10.42 7.35
C VAL A 36 2.42 11.23 8.61
N ALA A 37 1.37 11.67 9.31
CA ALA A 37 1.49 12.40 10.56
C ALA A 37 2.21 11.56 11.63
N SER A 38 1.84 10.28 11.76
CA SER A 38 2.49 9.35 12.69
C SER A 38 3.98 9.15 12.39
N VAL A 39 4.35 8.97 11.12
CA VAL A 39 5.77 8.82 10.73
C VAL A 39 6.53 10.12 10.95
N ASN A 40 5.97 11.26 10.55
CA ASN A 40 6.61 12.56 10.75
C ASN A 40 6.78 12.89 12.25
N ALA A 41 5.87 12.47 13.12
CA ALA A 41 6.00 12.65 14.57
C ALA A 41 7.16 11.85 15.18
N GLN A 42 7.55 10.74 14.55
CA GLN A 42 8.67 9.89 14.98
C GLN A 42 10.02 10.29 14.36
N ARG A 43 10.03 11.26 13.44
CA ARG A 43 11.25 11.71 12.78
C ARG A 43 12.14 12.49 13.74
N ARG A 44 13.44 12.42 13.48
CA ARG A 44 14.43 13.18 14.24
C ARG A 44 14.37 14.66 13.85
N PRO A 45 14.68 15.58 14.78
CA PRO A 45 14.80 17.00 14.45
C PRO A 45 15.80 17.22 13.31
N GLY A 46 15.38 17.97 12.28
CA GLY A 46 16.19 18.27 11.09
C GLY A 46 15.95 17.37 9.88
N GLU A 47 15.21 16.27 10.01
CA GLU A 47 14.78 15.49 8.85
C GLU A 47 13.62 16.17 8.11
N PRO A 48 13.61 16.20 6.77
CA PRO A 48 12.49 16.74 6.02
C PRO A 48 11.23 15.88 6.26
N PRO A 49 10.04 16.50 6.34
CA PRO A 49 8.79 15.76 6.47
C PRO A 49 8.52 14.95 5.20
N ILE A 50 7.93 13.78 5.35
CA ILE A 50 7.41 13.01 4.22
C ILE A 50 5.99 13.45 3.89
N GLY A 51 5.65 13.33 2.61
CA GLY A 51 4.28 13.49 2.12
C GLY A 51 3.61 12.14 1.83
N PRO A 52 2.33 12.15 1.41
CA PRO A 52 1.56 10.93 1.08
C PRO A 52 2.21 10.05 0.01
N ALA A 53 3.05 10.62 -0.86
CA ALA A 53 3.80 9.88 -1.87
C ALA A 53 4.73 8.81 -1.27
N TYR A 54 5.16 8.96 -0.02
CA TYR A 54 5.96 7.97 0.70
C TYR A 54 5.25 6.61 0.82
N PHE A 55 3.92 6.61 0.90
CA PHE A 55 3.11 5.40 1.01
C PHE A 55 2.63 4.87 -0.35
N ARG A 56 3.17 5.33 -1.48
CA ARG A 56 2.80 4.80 -2.81
C ARG A 56 3.63 3.56 -3.15
N CYS A 57 3.00 2.53 -3.73
CA CYS A 57 3.72 1.33 -4.17
C CYS A 57 4.63 1.59 -5.37
N CYS A 58 4.11 2.35 -6.34
CA CYS A 58 4.77 2.67 -7.62
C CYS A 58 4.44 4.13 -8.00
N PRO A 59 5.16 4.73 -8.97
CA PRO A 59 4.88 6.10 -9.43
C PRO A 59 3.46 6.28 -10.01
N THR A 60 2.97 5.25 -10.72
CA THR A 60 1.63 5.22 -11.33
C THR A 60 1.01 3.85 -11.06
N PRO A 61 0.58 3.59 -9.82
CA PRO A 61 0.15 2.25 -9.46
C PRO A 61 -1.23 1.97 -10.04
N ARG A 62 -1.41 0.74 -10.53
CA ARG A 62 -2.71 0.19 -10.91
C ARG A 62 -3.01 -0.93 -9.94
N TYR A 63 -4.13 -0.86 -9.24
CA TYR A 63 -4.47 -1.84 -8.23
C TYR A 63 -5.70 -2.64 -8.63
N ARG A 64 -5.75 -3.88 -8.15
CA ARG A 64 -6.96 -4.70 -8.09
C ARG A 64 -7.05 -5.33 -6.71
N PRO A 65 -8.25 -5.76 -6.27
CA PRO A 65 -8.36 -6.62 -5.09
C PRO A 65 -7.40 -7.81 -5.20
N ALA A 66 -6.68 -8.10 -4.12
CA ALA A 66 -5.81 -9.26 -4.05
C ALA A 66 -6.65 -10.55 -4.04
N VAL A 67 -6.14 -11.59 -4.69
CA VAL A 67 -6.78 -12.92 -4.75
C VAL A 67 -5.80 -13.98 -4.26
N ILE A 68 -6.31 -15.18 -3.99
CA ILE A 68 -5.49 -16.36 -3.67
C ILE A 68 -4.47 -16.56 -4.81
N GLY A 69 -3.20 -16.66 -4.47
CA GLY A 69 -2.09 -16.70 -5.43
C GLY A 69 -1.26 -15.42 -5.51
N ASP A 70 -1.75 -14.30 -4.98
CA ASP A 70 -0.99 -13.04 -4.97
C ASP A 70 -0.06 -12.90 -3.74
N VAL A 71 -0.38 -13.59 -2.65
CA VAL A 71 0.37 -13.52 -1.38
C VAL A 71 1.10 -14.83 -1.15
N PRO A 72 2.42 -14.92 -1.46
CA PRO A 72 3.22 -16.06 -1.06
C PRO A 72 3.21 -16.23 0.45
N ASP A 73 3.19 -17.47 0.93
CA ASP A 73 3.26 -17.72 2.37
C ASP A 73 4.51 -17.09 3.01
N GLY A 74 4.30 -16.45 4.16
CA GLY A 74 5.34 -15.73 4.88
C GLY A 74 5.64 -14.31 4.36
N CYS A 75 4.95 -13.81 3.33
CA CYS A 75 5.10 -12.43 2.91
C CYS A 75 4.52 -11.44 3.92
N THR A 76 5.31 -10.41 4.26
CA THR A 76 4.81 -9.27 5.02
C THR A 76 4.04 -8.32 4.10
N ILE A 77 2.80 -8.02 4.45
CA ILE A 77 1.98 -7.01 3.75
C ILE A 77 2.21 -5.66 4.41
N SER A 78 2.74 -4.68 3.67
CA SER A 78 2.91 -3.31 4.16
C SER A 78 1.68 -2.44 3.89
N GLY A 79 1.49 -1.40 4.70
CA GLY A 79 0.49 -0.36 4.46
C GLY A 79 0.92 0.55 3.30
N VAL A 80 0.03 0.74 2.31
CA VAL A 80 0.29 1.57 1.12
C VAL A 80 -1.00 2.31 0.76
N LEU A 81 -0.90 3.55 0.29
CA LEU A 81 -2.04 4.26 -0.32
C LEU A 81 -2.41 3.54 -1.59
N THR A 82 -3.53 2.84 -1.51
CA THR A 82 -3.91 1.82 -2.47
C THR A 82 -5.12 2.23 -3.27
N GLU A 83 -5.77 3.36 -2.93
CA GLU A 83 -6.52 4.20 -3.87
C GLU A 83 -6.47 5.68 -3.44
N GLY A 84 -6.05 6.54 -4.38
CA GLY A 84 -6.12 8.01 -4.31
C GLY A 84 -5.76 8.66 -5.65
N TYR A 85 -6.11 7.97 -6.75
CA TYR A 85 -6.02 8.54 -8.10
C TYR A 85 -7.28 8.20 -8.89
N MET A 86 -8.44 8.55 -8.33
CA MET A 86 -9.68 8.92 -9.04
C MET A 86 -10.69 9.62 -8.10
N GLU A 87 -10.21 10.40 -7.13
CA GLU A 87 -10.94 11.58 -6.68
C GLU A 87 -9.89 12.69 -6.60
N GLY A 88 -10.06 13.73 -7.41
CA GLY A 88 -9.28 14.94 -7.25
C GLY A 88 -9.49 15.53 -5.85
N PRO A 89 -8.70 16.54 -5.44
CA PRO A 89 -9.06 17.32 -4.27
C PRO A 89 -10.53 17.78 -4.43
N PRO A 90 -11.32 17.88 -3.34
CA PRO A 90 -12.63 18.51 -3.42
C PRO A 90 -12.43 19.86 -4.09
N GLN A 91 -12.96 20.01 -5.30
CA GLN A 91 -13.00 21.31 -5.93
C GLN A 91 -13.93 22.16 -5.07
N ILE A 92 -13.32 23.19 -4.51
CA ILE A 92 -13.92 24.31 -3.76
C ILE A 92 -15.25 24.74 -4.37
#